data_AF-Q19G39-F1
#
_entry.id   AF-Q19G39-F1
#
_cell.length_a   1.000
_cell.length_b   1.000
_cell.length_c   1.000
_cell.angle_alpha   90.00
_cell.angle_beta   90.00
_cell.angle_gamma   90.00
#
_symmetry.space_group_name_H-M   'P 1'
#
loop_
_entity.id
_entity.type
_entity.pdbx_description
1 polymer ?
#
loop_
_entity_poly.entity_id
_entity_poly.type
_entity_poly.pdbx_seq_one_letter_code
_entity_poly.pdbx_strand_id
1 'polypeptide(L)'
;LRYLGIDSFSLRRIAAIISKLRFLQTLDADDYYSPIKKTIDLRKLTSLRHVIGRFFGKLLIGDAANLQTLRSISSDSWNKLKPELLINLRDLKISQNYYPKERRVSVSWASLTKLRSLRVLKLDFLRLESEEAVRSTDVISPSLESVTLEGITFEEDPMPFLQKMPRLEDLILEGCQYSGG
;
A
#
# COMPACT_ATOMS: atom_id res chain seq x y z
N LEU A 1 -22.46 -0.03 13.68
CA LEU A 1 -21.76 -1.01 12.81
C LEU A 1 -20.27 -0.71 12.82
N ARG A 2 -19.41 -1.71 13.08
CA ARG A 2 -17.93 -1.55 13.14
C ARG A 2 -17.20 -2.27 12.00
N TYR A 3 -17.80 -3.30 11.42
CA TYR A 3 -17.26 -4.08 10.31
C TYR A 3 -18.25 -4.07 9.16
N LEU A 4 -17.75 -3.94 7.93
CA LEU A 4 -18.53 -4.06 6.70
C LEU A 4 -17.70 -4.87 5.70
N GLY A 5 -18.16 -6.09 5.44
CA GLY A 5 -17.74 -6.88 4.28
C GLY A 5 -18.68 -6.62 3.12
N ILE A 6 -18.14 -6.32 1.94
CA ILE A 6 -18.92 -5.99 0.76
C ILE A 6 -18.13 -6.30 -0.51
N ASP A 7 -18.76 -6.91 -1.52
CA ASP A 7 -18.04 -7.11 -2.78
C ASP A 7 -17.70 -5.79 -3.48
N SER A 8 -16.71 -5.85 -4.37
CA SER A 8 -16.18 -4.69 -5.09
C SER A 8 -17.22 -3.99 -5.99
N PHE A 9 -18.23 -4.72 -6.46
CA PHE A 9 -19.27 -4.21 -7.35
C PHE A 9 -20.30 -3.42 -6.56
N SER A 10 -20.76 -3.97 -5.44
CA SER A 10 -21.68 -3.34 -4.50
C SER A 10 -21.08 -2.08 -3.89
N LEU A 11 -19.80 -2.09 -3.50
CA LEU A 11 -19.10 -0.92 -2.98
C LEU A 11 -19.20 0.29 -3.93
N ARG A 12 -19.07 0.07 -5.25
CA ARG A 12 -19.17 1.14 -6.26
C ARG A 12 -20.55 1.76 -6.33
N ARG A 13 -21.60 1.00 -6.02
CA ARG A 13 -22.99 1.46 -6.10
C ARG A 13 -23.42 2.19 -4.84
N ILE A 14 -22.91 1.76 -3.68
CA ILE A 14 -23.37 2.27 -2.38
C ILE A 14 -22.33 3.08 -1.61
N ALA A 15 -21.22 3.49 -2.23
CA ALA A 15 -20.18 4.31 -1.59
C ALA A 15 -20.76 5.55 -0.86
N ALA A 16 -21.76 6.20 -1.44
CA ALA A 16 -22.45 7.34 -0.82
C ALA A 16 -23.15 6.96 0.49
N ILE A 17 -23.74 5.76 0.55
CA ILE A 17 -24.41 5.23 1.76
C ILE A 17 -23.36 4.85 2.80
N ILE A 18 -22.28 4.19 2.39
CA ILE A 18 -21.18 3.79 3.27
C ILE A 18 -20.56 5.00 3.97
N SER A 19 -20.46 6.15 3.30
CA SER A 19 -19.93 7.38 3.88
C SER A 19 -20.68 7.89 5.13
N LYS A 20 -21.88 7.37 5.42
CA LYS A 20 -22.66 7.66 6.63
C LYS A 20 -22.24 6.82 7.84
N LEU A 21 -21.45 5.76 7.65
CA LEU A 21 -21.03 4.83 8.71
C LEU A 21 -19.84 5.36 9.51
N ARG A 22 -20.05 6.43 10.29
CA ARG A 22 -18.96 7.14 11.02
C ARG A 22 -18.17 6.30 12.03
N PHE A 23 -18.77 5.20 12.50
CA PHE A 23 -18.16 4.27 13.45
C PHE A 23 -17.55 3.02 12.79
N LEU A 24 -17.51 2.98 11.45
CA LEU A 24 -16.91 1.87 10.73
C LEU A 24 -15.41 1.84 10.98
N GLN A 25 -14.91 0.68 11.38
CA GLN A 25 -13.50 0.43 11.69
C GLN A 25 -12.84 -0.44 10.62
N THR A 26 -13.58 -1.41 10.08
CA THR A 26 -13.11 -2.29 9.01
C THR A 26 -14.03 -2.19 7.80
N LEU A 27 -13.45 -1.78 6.67
CA LEU A 27 -14.04 -1.96 5.35
C LEU A 27 -13.26 -3.07 4.65
N ASP A 28 -13.96 -4.16 4.36
CA ASP A 28 -13.44 -5.31 3.64
C ASP A 28 -14.18 -5.43 2.32
N ALA A 29 -13.48 -5.12 1.24
CA ALA A 29 -13.98 -5.20 -0.12
C ALA A 29 -13.04 -6.00 -1.02
N ASP A 30 -12.36 -6.99 -0.43
CA ASP A 30 -11.51 -7.88 -1.20
C ASP A 30 -12.35 -8.75 -2.12
N ASP A 31 -11.97 -8.75 -3.38
CA ASP A 31 -12.65 -9.46 -4.45
C ASP A 31 -11.60 -9.84 -5.48
N TYR A 32 -11.35 -11.15 -5.56
CA TYR A 32 -10.27 -11.70 -6.36
C TYR A 32 -10.42 -11.36 -7.85
N TYR A 33 -11.62 -11.20 -8.38
CA TYR A 33 -11.83 -11.03 -9.82
C TYR A 33 -12.05 -9.57 -10.25
N SER A 34 -12.42 -8.69 -9.32
CA SER A 34 -12.97 -7.38 -9.68
C SER A 34 -12.25 -6.21 -8.97
N PRO A 35 -11.09 -5.75 -9.48
CA PRO A 35 -10.41 -4.59 -8.91
C PRO A 35 -11.27 -3.33 -9.01
N ILE A 36 -11.33 -2.54 -7.94
CA ILE A 36 -12.10 -1.30 -7.82
C ILE A 36 -11.38 -0.18 -8.58
N LYS A 37 -11.79 0.04 -9.83
CA LYS A 37 -11.19 1.06 -10.73
C LYS A 37 -11.79 2.47 -10.57
N LYS A 38 -12.88 2.62 -9.81
CA LYS A 38 -13.54 3.92 -9.59
C LYS A 38 -12.92 4.67 -8.42
N THR A 39 -13.19 5.97 -8.35
CA THR A 39 -12.87 6.78 -7.17
C THR A 39 -13.70 6.33 -5.97
N ILE A 40 -13.04 6.03 -4.86
CA ILE A 40 -13.67 5.73 -3.57
C ILE A 40 -13.25 6.81 -2.57
N ASP A 41 -14.24 7.49 -1.99
CA ASP A 41 -14.02 8.54 -0.99
C ASP A 41 -14.38 8.04 0.41
N LEU A 42 -13.34 7.79 1.21
CA LEU A 42 -13.44 7.32 2.58
C LEU A 42 -13.15 8.44 3.60
N ARG A 43 -12.98 9.69 3.18
CA ARG A 43 -12.58 10.80 4.08
C ARG A 43 -13.56 11.06 5.22
N LYS A 44 -14.83 10.69 5.06
CA LYS A 44 -15.88 10.82 6.07
C LYS A 44 -15.85 9.71 7.13
N LEU A 45 -15.07 8.66 6.93
CA LEU A 45 -14.97 7.50 7.81
C LEU A 45 -13.78 7.64 8.75
N THR A 46 -13.94 8.49 9.76
CA THR A 46 -12.87 8.91 10.68
C THR A 46 -12.42 7.82 11.67
N SER A 47 -13.21 6.76 11.82
CA SER A 47 -12.90 5.64 12.72
C SER A 47 -12.20 4.46 12.03
N LEU A 48 -11.88 4.57 10.73
CA LEU A 48 -11.30 3.47 9.97
C LEU A 48 -9.92 3.09 10.50
N ARG A 49 -9.74 1.77 10.65
CA ARG A 49 -8.49 1.12 11.02
C ARG A 49 -8.02 0.15 9.96
N HIS A 50 -8.95 -0.49 9.26
CA HIS A 50 -8.63 -1.51 8.27
C HIS A 50 -9.41 -1.24 6.99
N VAL A 51 -8.66 -1.08 5.90
CA VAL A 51 -9.18 -0.99 4.54
C VAL A 51 -8.53 -2.10 3.74
N ILE A 52 -9.35 -3.06 3.35
CA ILE A 52 -8.96 -4.26 2.61
C ILE A 52 -9.76 -4.26 1.32
N GLY A 53 -9.13 -4.50 0.18
CA GLY A 53 -9.79 -4.50 -1.12
C GLY A 53 -8.78 -4.60 -2.24
N ARG A 54 -9.15 -4.19 -3.45
CA ARG A 54 -8.23 -4.01 -4.59
C ARG A 54 -8.47 -2.64 -5.24
N PHE A 55 -7.97 -1.57 -4.61
CA PHE A 55 -8.27 -0.18 -4.98
C PHE A 55 -7.32 0.33 -6.07
N PHE A 56 -7.64 0.04 -7.33
CA PHE A 56 -6.83 0.47 -8.49
C PHE A 56 -7.28 1.81 -9.07
N GLY A 57 -8.48 2.28 -8.73
CA GLY A 57 -8.92 3.65 -8.95
C GLY A 57 -8.37 4.59 -7.87
N LYS A 58 -8.85 5.84 -7.88
CA LYS A 58 -8.45 6.85 -6.90
C LYS A 58 -9.02 6.54 -5.52
N LEU A 59 -8.17 6.27 -4.53
CA LEU A 59 -8.58 6.11 -3.14
C LEU A 59 -8.32 7.40 -2.36
N LEU A 60 -9.38 8.01 -1.81
CA LEU A 60 -9.28 9.19 -0.96
C LEU A 60 -9.49 8.79 0.50
N ILE A 61 -8.42 8.89 1.30
CA ILE A 61 -8.46 8.66 2.74
C ILE A 61 -8.30 10.02 3.44
N GLY A 62 -9.07 10.23 4.51
CA GLY A 62 -9.06 11.48 5.28
C GLY A 62 -7.89 11.53 6.26
N ASP A 63 -8.13 12.09 7.45
CA ASP A 63 -7.21 11.91 8.56
C ASP A 63 -7.13 10.40 8.89
N ALA A 64 -6.02 9.81 8.50
CA ALA A 64 -5.77 8.38 8.51
C ALA A 64 -4.90 7.99 9.70
N ALA A 65 -4.77 8.86 10.72
CA ALA A 65 -3.98 8.58 11.90
C ALA A 65 -4.40 7.26 12.58
N ASN A 66 -5.66 6.84 12.46
CA ASN A 66 -6.15 5.57 13.01
C ASN A 66 -5.94 4.34 12.11
N LEU A 67 -5.50 4.53 10.86
CA LEU A 67 -5.38 3.46 9.88
C LEU A 67 -4.19 2.56 10.23
N GLN A 68 -4.47 1.27 10.39
CA GLN A 68 -3.50 0.23 10.75
C GLN A 68 -3.23 -0.72 9.59
N THR A 69 -4.23 -0.95 8.74
CA THR A 69 -4.14 -1.85 7.59
C THR A 69 -4.66 -1.15 6.34
N LEU A 70 -3.83 -1.14 5.30
CA LEU A 70 -4.19 -0.70 3.96
C LEU A 70 -3.72 -1.76 2.96
N ARG A 71 -4.61 -2.69 2.63
CA ARG A 71 -4.28 -3.78 1.70
C ARG A 71 -4.79 -3.46 0.30
N SER A 72 -3.85 -3.40 -0.65
CA SER A 72 -3.99 -3.20 -2.09
C SER A 72 -4.54 -1.82 -2.48
N ILE A 73 -3.62 -0.87 -2.51
CA ILE A 73 -3.75 0.43 -3.15
C ILE A 73 -2.88 0.48 -4.42
N SER A 74 -3.33 1.15 -5.48
CA SER A 74 -2.46 1.43 -6.65
C SER A 74 -1.30 2.35 -6.29
N SER A 75 -0.16 2.21 -6.99
CA SER A 75 0.97 3.14 -6.80
C SER A 75 0.58 4.59 -7.15
N ASP A 76 -0.27 4.77 -8.16
CA ASP A 76 -0.88 6.05 -8.51
C ASP A 76 -1.64 6.74 -7.37
N SER A 77 -2.35 5.96 -6.57
CA SER A 77 -3.09 6.47 -5.42
C SER A 77 -2.18 6.66 -4.22
N TRP A 78 -1.25 5.72 -3.98
CA TRP A 78 -0.24 5.82 -2.93
C TRP A 78 0.55 7.13 -3.02
N ASN A 79 1.06 7.46 -4.20
CA ASN A 79 1.87 8.65 -4.43
C ASN A 79 1.10 9.98 -4.25
N LYS A 80 -0.24 9.93 -4.17
CA LYS A 80 -1.10 11.09 -3.89
C LYS A 80 -1.46 11.22 -2.41
N LEU A 81 -1.18 10.18 -1.62
CA LEU A 81 -1.32 10.23 -0.17
C LEU A 81 -0.09 10.92 0.44
N LYS A 82 -0.22 11.26 1.72
CA LYS A 82 0.88 11.76 2.55
C LYS A 82 1.27 10.64 3.53
N PRO A 83 2.28 9.81 3.22
CA PRO A 83 2.65 8.67 4.06
C PRO A 83 2.98 9.07 5.50
N GLU A 84 3.52 10.27 5.71
CA GLU A 84 3.79 10.82 7.04
C GLU A 84 2.55 10.95 7.95
N LEU A 85 1.33 10.96 7.41
CA LEU A 85 0.09 10.99 8.19
C LEU A 85 -0.38 9.59 8.61
N LEU A 86 0.18 8.53 8.01
CA LEU A 86 -0.17 7.13 8.24
C LEU A 86 0.68 6.54 9.40
N ILE A 87 0.77 7.29 10.50
CA ILE A 87 1.71 7.01 11.61
C ILE A 87 1.46 5.66 12.32
N ASN A 88 0.23 5.16 12.28
CA ASN A 88 -0.17 3.89 12.90
C ASN A 88 -0.29 2.74 11.90
N LEU A 89 0.09 2.95 10.63
CA LEU A 89 0.00 1.93 9.60
C LEU A 89 1.03 0.83 9.87
N ARG A 90 0.55 -0.41 9.97
CA ARG A 90 1.34 -1.61 10.29
C ARG A 90 1.41 -2.59 9.14
N ASP A 91 0.40 -2.58 8.27
CA ASP A 91 0.26 -3.51 7.16
C ASP A 91 -0.13 -2.72 5.90
N LEU A 92 0.76 -2.76 4.91
CA LEU A 92 0.60 -2.06 3.64
C LEU A 92 0.82 -3.04 2.49
N LYS A 93 -0.13 -3.08 1.56
CA LYS A 93 0.05 -3.70 0.25
C LYS A 93 -0.18 -2.67 -0.85
N ILE A 94 0.83 -2.41 -1.66
CA ILE A 94 0.75 -1.60 -2.89
C ILE A 94 0.83 -2.55 -4.07
N SER A 95 -0.12 -2.45 -4.99
CA SER A 95 -0.19 -3.37 -6.12
C SER A 95 -0.68 -2.64 -7.35
N GLN A 96 -0.04 -2.88 -8.48
CA GLN A 96 -0.51 -2.38 -9.77
C GLN A 96 -1.23 -3.49 -10.54
N ASN A 97 -2.07 -3.07 -11.49
CA ASN A 97 -2.72 -3.98 -12.40
C ASN A 97 -1.71 -4.58 -13.40
N TYR A 98 -1.76 -5.90 -13.62
CA TYR A 98 -0.89 -6.63 -14.55
C TYR A 98 -1.29 -6.41 -16.02
N TYR A 99 -1.49 -5.17 -16.45
CA TYR A 99 -1.70 -4.88 -17.88
C TYR A 99 -0.41 -4.32 -18.49
N PRO A 100 0.21 -5.01 -19.46
CA PRO A 100 1.53 -4.67 -20.01
C PRO A 100 1.60 -3.30 -20.72
N LYS A 101 0.46 -2.61 -20.89
CA LYS A 101 0.37 -1.28 -21.53
C LYS A 101 0.23 -0.12 -20.54
N GLU A 102 0.02 -0.38 -19.25
CA GLU A 102 -0.05 0.68 -18.25
C GLU A 102 1.37 1.07 -17.82
N ARG A 103 1.69 2.37 -17.86
CA ARG A 103 2.95 2.89 -17.31
C ARG A 103 3.01 2.51 -15.84
N ARG A 104 3.97 1.67 -15.46
CA ARG A 104 4.24 1.37 -14.06
C ARG A 104 4.74 2.66 -13.40
N VAL A 105 3.91 3.24 -12.54
CA VAL A 105 4.32 4.35 -11.69
C VAL A 105 5.21 3.79 -10.58
N SER A 106 6.37 4.41 -10.42
CA SER A 106 7.34 4.03 -9.40
C SER A 106 6.83 4.34 -8.00
N VAL A 107 7.26 3.52 -7.05
CA VAL A 107 7.12 3.81 -5.62
C VAL A 107 8.51 4.12 -5.08
N SER A 108 8.63 5.22 -4.33
CA SER A 108 9.89 5.60 -3.71
C SER A 108 10.07 4.95 -2.35
N TRP A 109 11.26 4.43 -2.09
CA TRP A 109 11.64 3.95 -0.77
C TRP A 109 11.53 5.05 0.29
N ALA A 110 11.87 6.30 -0.07
CA ALA A 110 11.72 7.46 0.80
C ALA A 110 10.27 7.68 1.28
N SER A 111 9.27 7.30 0.49
CA SER A 111 7.86 7.37 0.91
C SER A 111 7.52 6.31 1.97
N LEU A 112 8.17 5.14 1.89
CA LEU A 112 7.93 3.98 2.75
C LEU A 112 8.68 4.10 4.09
N THR A 113 9.88 4.70 4.10
CA THR A 113 10.67 4.93 5.34
C THR A 113 10.00 5.90 6.31
N LYS A 114 9.06 6.72 5.83
CA LYS A 114 8.22 7.58 6.69
C LYS A 114 7.27 6.80 7.59
N LEU A 115 6.98 5.53 7.27
CA LEU A 115 6.03 4.68 7.97
C LEU A 115 6.71 3.95 9.14
N ARG A 116 6.89 4.66 10.26
CA ARG A 116 7.66 4.19 11.41
C ARG A 116 7.07 2.97 12.14
N SER A 117 5.76 2.72 11.97
CA SER A 117 5.04 1.60 12.60
C SER A 117 4.83 0.42 11.65
N LEU A 118 5.34 0.49 10.42
CA LEU A 118 5.09 -0.51 9.40
C LEU A 118 5.83 -1.81 9.73
N ARG A 119 5.08 -2.91 9.83
CA ARG A 119 5.60 -4.26 10.11
C ARG A 119 5.58 -5.15 8.89
N VAL A 120 4.55 -5.01 8.04
CA VAL A 120 4.37 -5.82 6.85
C VAL A 120 4.23 -4.92 5.63
N LEU A 121 5.09 -5.15 4.63
CA LEU A 121 5.08 -4.48 3.34
C LEU A 121 4.95 -5.50 2.22
N LYS A 122 3.98 -5.31 1.33
CA LYS A 122 3.82 -6.09 0.11
C LYS A 122 3.76 -5.19 -1.11
N LEU A 123 4.60 -5.43 -2.11
CA LEU A 123 4.67 -4.66 -3.35
C LEU A 123 4.50 -5.61 -4.54
N ASP A 124 3.49 -5.37 -5.37
CA ASP A 124 3.17 -6.24 -6.51
C ASP A 124 3.18 -5.47 -7.85
N PHE A 125 3.88 -6.01 -8.84
CA PHE A 125 3.88 -5.60 -10.25
C PHE A 125 4.21 -4.12 -10.52
N LEU A 126 5.02 -3.50 -9.66
CA LEU A 126 5.41 -2.10 -9.74
C LEU A 126 6.91 -1.91 -10.00
N ARG A 127 7.31 -0.67 -10.29
CA ARG A 127 8.72 -0.25 -10.33
C ARG A 127 9.09 0.37 -9.00
N LEU A 128 10.31 0.11 -8.54
CA LEU A 128 10.84 0.70 -7.32
C LEU A 128 11.91 1.72 -7.72
N GLU A 129 11.81 2.94 -7.19
CA GLU A 129 12.83 3.96 -7.42
C GLU A 129 14.14 3.59 -6.73
N SER A 130 15.25 4.00 -7.36
CA SER A 130 16.61 3.81 -6.86
C SER A 130 16.78 4.24 -5.40
N GLU A 131 17.56 3.44 -4.68
CA GLU A 131 17.90 3.63 -3.27
C GLU A 131 18.94 4.72 -3.06
N GLU A 132 19.60 5.22 -4.13
CA GLU A 132 20.57 6.32 -4.03
C GLU A 132 19.98 7.58 -3.41
N ALA A 133 18.68 7.81 -3.59
CA ALA A 133 17.94 8.90 -2.95
C ALA A 133 17.76 8.72 -1.42
N VAL A 134 17.93 7.50 -0.90
CA VAL A 134 17.72 7.13 0.52
C VAL A 134 19.04 6.90 1.26
N ARG A 135 20.17 6.79 0.55
CA ARG A 135 21.52 6.59 1.13
C ARG A 135 21.94 7.67 2.14
N SER A 136 21.23 8.81 2.21
CA SER A 136 21.48 9.91 3.15
C SER A 136 20.51 10.01 4.33
N THR A 137 19.47 9.17 4.40
CA THR A 137 18.49 9.20 5.50
C THR A 137 18.58 7.93 6.34
N ASP A 138 19.30 8.00 7.45
CA ASP A 138 19.57 6.94 8.44
C ASP A 138 18.33 6.35 9.16
N VAL A 139 17.13 6.45 8.61
CA VAL A 139 15.93 5.89 9.22
C VAL A 139 15.35 4.82 8.30
N ILE A 140 15.92 3.65 8.41
CA ILE A 140 15.30 2.40 7.97
C ILE A 140 14.09 2.15 8.87
N SER A 141 12.93 1.78 8.30
CA SER A 141 11.70 1.47 9.04
C SER A 141 12.00 0.47 10.17
N PRO A 142 12.12 0.92 11.44
CA PRO A 142 12.75 0.13 12.50
C PRO A 142 11.86 -1.02 12.99
N SER A 143 10.60 -1.03 12.53
CA SER A 143 9.59 -2.01 12.88
C SER A 143 9.26 -2.99 11.76
N LEU A 144 9.90 -2.87 10.58
CA LEU A 144 9.58 -3.71 9.43
C LEU A 144 10.10 -5.12 9.64
N GLU A 145 9.18 -6.08 9.60
CA GLU A 145 9.42 -7.49 9.93
C GLU A 145 9.28 -8.39 8.70
N SER A 146 8.39 -8.02 7.76
CA SER A 146 8.09 -8.83 6.58
C SER A 146 8.00 -7.96 5.33
N VAL A 147 8.73 -8.37 4.30
CA VAL A 147 8.73 -7.76 2.97
C VAL A 147 8.42 -8.82 1.92
N THR A 148 7.37 -8.59 1.13
CA THR A 148 7.03 -9.39 -0.06
C THR A 148 7.13 -8.52 -1.30
N LEU A 149 7.97 -8.91 -2.25
CA LEU A 149 8.13 -8.24 -3.53
C LEU A 149 7.74 -9.23 -4.63
N GLU A 150 6.66 -8.93 -5.36
CA GLU A 150 6.13 -9.77 -6.43
C GLU A 150 6.21 -9.02 -7.77
N GLY A 151 6.81 -9.64 -8.79
CA GLY A 151 6.85 -9.09 -10.15
C GLY A 151 7.56 -7.74 -10.26
N ILE A 152 8.48 -7.44 -9.34
CA ILE A 152 9.24 -6.20 -9.29
C ILE A 152 10.43 -6.28 -10.25
N THR A 153 10.71 -5.17 -10.93
CA THR A 153 11.95 -5.00 -11.70
C THR A 153 12.89 -4.09 -10.92
N PHE A 154 14.06 -4.61 -10.55
CA PHE A 154 15.11 -3.90 -9.84
C PHE A 154 16.14 -3.34 -10.83
N GLU A 155 16.39 -2.04 -10.75
CA GLU A 155 17.44 -1.36 -11.53
C GLU A 155 18.82 -1.46 -10.85
N GLU A 156 18.83 -1.61 -9.52
CA GLU A 156 20.01 -1.77 -8.66
C GLU A 156 19.84 -2.98 -7.74
N ASP A 157 20.94 -3.48 -7.15
CA ASP A 157 20.87 -4.53 -6.14
C ASP A 157 20.17 -4.00 -4.87
N PRO A 158 19.01 -4.56 -4.47
CA PRO A 158 18.27 -4.10 -3.29
C PRO A 158 18.81 -4.69 -1.97
N MET A 159 19.71 -5.68 -2.01
CA MET A 159 20.22 -6.34 -0.80
C MET A 159 20.93 -5.39 0.18
N PRO A 160 21.78 -4.44 -0.27
CA PRO A 160 22.46 -3.51 0.64
C PRO A 160 21.52 -2.62 1.45
N PHE A 161 20.29 -2.38 0.99
CA PHE A 161 19.28 -1.62 1.73
C PHE A 161 18.41 -2.52 2.59
N LEU A 162 17.91 -3.63 2.03
CA LEU A 162 17.05 -4.57 2.76
C LEU A 162 17.78 -5.15 3.99
N GLN A 163 19.09 -5.42 3.89
CA GLN A 163 19.89 -5.92 5.00
C GLN A 163 20.09 -4.91 6.14
N LYS A 164 19.84 -3.62 5.91
CA LYS A 164 19.93 -2.59 6.96
C LYS A 164 18.68 -2.56 7.85
N MET A 165 17.63 -3.32 7.53
CA MET A 165 16.41 -3.40 8.33
C MET A 165 16.64 -4.23 9.59
N PRO A 166 16.61 -3.63 10.79
CA PRO A 166 17.07 -4.29 12.00
C PRO A 166 16.14 -5.41 12.51
N ARG A 167 14.89 -5.46 12.02
CA ARG A 167 13.86 -6.42 12.42
C ARG A 167 13.32 -7.27 11.28
N LEU A 168 13.90 -7.18 10.09
CA LEU A 168 13.42 -7.93 8.94
C LEU A 168 13.70 -9.42 9.17
N GLU A 169 12.63 -10.20 9.29
CA GLU A 169 12.66 -11.65 9.51
C GLU A 169 12.27 -12.40 8.22
N ASP A 170 11.27 -11.88 7.50
CA ASP A 170 10.75 -12.49 6.28
C ASP A 170 11.04 -11.62 5.06
N LEU A 171 11.77 -12.18 4.09
CA LEU A 171 11.93 -11.59 2.76
C LEU A 171 11.48 -12.61 1.70
N ILE A 172 10.45 -12.23 0.93
CA ILE A 172 9.89 -13.04 -0.15
C ILE A 172 10.07 -12.27 -1.45
N LEU A 173 10.74 -12.90 -2.43
CA LEU A 173 10.93 -12.38 -3.78
C LEU A 173 10.27 -13.36 -4.77
N GLU A 174 9.20 -12.94 -5.44
CA GLU A 174 8.42 -13.78 -6.36
C GLU A 174 8.38 -13.16 -7.75
N GLY A 175 8.89 -13.86 -8.77
CA GLY A 175 8.83 -13.37 -10.16
C GLY A 175 9.56 -12.05 -10.40
N CYS A 176 10.49 -11.65 -9.53
CA CYS A 176 11.28 -10.44 -9.67
C CYS A 176 12.35 -10.56 -10.75
N GLN A 177 12.74 -9.43 -11.33
CA GLN A 177 13.76 -9.33 -12.37
C GLN A 177 14.80 -8.28 -11.96
N TYR A 178 16.06 -8.54 -12.29
CA TYR A 178 17.16 -7.61 -12.10
C TYR A 178 17.67 -7.17 -13.47
N SER A 179 17.70 -5.85 -13.72
CA SER A 179 18.15 -5.27 -14.99
C SER A 179 19.50 -4.55 -14.89
N GLY A 180 20.13 -4.52 -13.71
CA GLY A 180 21.42 -3.88 -13.50
C GLY A 180 22.57 -4.73 -14.03
N GLY A 181 23.01 -4.47 -15.25
CA GLY A 181 24.20 -5.05 -15.88
C GLY A 181 25.01 -3.97 -16.57
#